data_AF-A0ABD3NLR7-F1
#
_entry.id   AF-A0ABD3NLR7-F1
#
_cell.length_a   1.000
_cell.length_b   1.000
_cell.length_c   1.000
_cell.angle_alpha   90.00
_cell.angle_beta   90.00
_cell.angle_gamma   90.00
#
_symmetry.space_group_name_H-M   'P 1'
#
loop_
_entity.id
_entity.type
_entity.pdbx_description
1 polymer ?
#
loop_
_entity_poly.entity_id
_entity_poly.type
_entity_poly.pdbx_seq_one_letter_code
_entity_poly.pdbx_strand_id
1 'polypeptide(L)'
;MVDGSPERVALLQFDLSSLLGDTPNRPNQVLSAKLRLYSMTSQSMFGGHVSVIPNGHIDEDRTTWDDTPYAVSETGMYVGSFRAVWPEKFYEIDLTGAFRGAAADTMPTGIVVRISSDKEKAVTYRSRDGGGPNGPILTLTFAYDPDSNRPLAREFGSDPPTYAPTVLPEWEDSSLPFDIPNTFFNYDPNAESYGPDYWDDVEQDGYYDQLRRLDVDTGNNRCGDGSRQSPRDLCDTNEECVEFHMPRPRAGQYGLREPESLYRPTPMIMHNKLRLSYPERRSENEMPEPPGIDFANNVFNSGVQDLVNIDIKVRSEHRLCGKQYDGEMQLFHVHHETGNLEALSILIEAGGDVVGEMGREDNPHFQVLLDFFQRKFDEDAGLCLRRQRRARALFFDRGGGGGRGGAEEMNARSAAVPRAGSSSFAIDDDDNRNNGDQEEEAADRRENAPSLVKFLYRKIRDRFESLVARRLEEKLDRWNPMEPWYNYRSVHFWGYSGSITEPPCFQGVNWRVLDVPMRISMRQYIQLKTLMFDHVDPDTCQRTSTHFEESNARPVQPWTEGGVYRCRRSDYTSDMERAASGRRKGFVLEEKWWGVDNFPYVYPEFPEAG
;
A
#
# COMPACT_ATOMS: atom_id res chain seq x y z
N MET A 1 25.44 -31.64 11.93
CA MET A 1 24.31 -31.92 12.84
C MET A 1 24.46 -33.31 13.44
N VAL A 2 24.69 -33.42 14.76
CA VAL A 2 24.58 -34.67 15.54
C VAL A 2 24.20 -34.31 16.99
N ASP A 3 23.48 -35.20 17.69
CA ASP A 3 22.95 -35.07 19.07
C ASP A 3 24.04 -35.05 20.16
N GLY A 4 23.86 -34.15 21.13
CA GLY A 4 24.64 -34.01 22.35
C GLY A 4 24.40 -32.63 22.97
N SER A 5 24.11 -32.56 24.27
CA SER A 5 23.76 -31.31 24.97
C SER A 5 24.94 -30.31 25.01
N PRO A 6 24.73 -29.03 24.61
CA PRO A 6 23.45 -28.44 24.18
C PRO A 6 23.08 -28.88 22.75
N GLU A 7 21.88 -29.46 22.63
CA GLU A 7 21.43 -30.27 21.49
C GLU A 7 21.31 -29.46 20.18
N ARG A 8 22.39 -29.56 19.40
CA ARG A 8 22.59 -29.05 18.04
C ARG A 8 22.82 -27.54 17.96
N VAL A 9 24.01 -27.23 17.48
CA VAL A 9 24.42 -25.88 17.09
C VAL A 9 24.79 -25.88 15.62
N ALA A 10 24.32 -24.86 14.91
CA ALA A 10 24.81 -24.50 13.59
C ALA A 10 25.64 -23.22 13.70
N LEU A 11 26.77 -23.20 13.03
CA LEU A 11 27.64 -22.03 12.94
C LEU A 11 27.67 -21.56 11.48
N LEU A 12 27.53 -20.26 11.28
CA LEU A 12 27.66 -19.61 9.98
C LEU A 12 28.70 -18.51 10.11
N GLN A 13 29.73 -18.53 9.27
CA GLN A 13 30.69 -17.43 9.20
C GLN A 13 30.37 -16.54 8.01
N PHE A 14 30.39 -15.24 8.25
CA PHE A 14 30.40 -14.22 7.21
C PHE A 14 31.72 -13.46 7.30
N ASP A 15 32.50 -13.55 6.23
CA ASP A 15 33.69 -12.73 6.05
C ASP A 15 33.26 -11.36 5.53
N LEU A 16 33.54 -10.32 6.31
CA LEU A 16 33.24 -8.93 5.98
C LEU A 16 34.51 -8.16 5.62
N SER A 17 35.67 -8.81 5.54
CA SER A 17 36.97 -8.15 5.32
C SER A 17 37.06 -7.44 3.98
N SER A 18 36.38 -7.93 2.95
CA SER A 18 36.30 -7.27 1.64
C SER A 18 35.50 -5.96 1.70
N LEU A 19 34.54 -5.86 2.62
CA LEU A 19 33.77 -4.66 2.88
C LEU A 19 34.46 -3.75 3.93
N LEU A 20 35.19 -4.33 4.90
CA LEU A 20 35.54 -3.70 6.19
C LEU A 20 37.01 -3.80 6.63
N GLY A 21 37.90 -4.42 5.86
CA GLY A 21 39.32 -4.55 6.23
C GLY A 21 40.02 -3.18 6.37
N ASP A 22 41.30 -3.16 6.78
CA ASP A 22 42.19 -1.97 6.91
C ASP A 22 42.48 -1.28 5.56
N THR A 23 41.43 -1.04 4.79
CA THR A 23 41.42 -0.32 3.55
C THR A 23 40.85 1.07 3.83
N PRO A 24 41.23 2.09 3.05
CA PRO A 24 40.61 3.41 3.10
C PRO A 24 39.09 3.40 2.84
N ASN A 25 38.53 2.25 2.47
CA ASN A 25 37.18 2.10 1.96
C ASN A 25 36.18 1.59 3.01
N ARG A 26 36.48 1.67 4.30
CA ARG A 26 35.54 1.24 5.35
C ARG A 26 34.28 2.13 5.38
N PRO A 27 33.08 1.57 5.55
CA PRO A 27 31.87 2.33 5.87
C PRO A 27 31.94 2.89 7.29
N ASN A 28 31.26 4.02 7.50
CA ASN A 28 31.23 4.76 8.76
C ASN A 28 30.40 4.03 9.83
N GLN A 29 29.30 3.38 9.44
CA GLN A 29 28.37 2.75 10.36
C GLN A 29 27.48 1.71 9.66
N VAL A 30 27.15 0.59 10.31
CA VAL A 30 26.02 -0.26 9.89
C VAL A 30 24.72 0.24 10.48
N LEU A 31 23.77 0.58 9.61
CA LEU A 31 22.44 1.05 9.94
C LEU A 31 21.49 -0.11 10.24
N SER A 32 21.59 -1.19 9.46
CA SER A 32 20.77 -2.40 9.55
C SER A 32 21.57 -3.64 9.13
N ALA A 33 21.36 -4.77 9.81
CA ALA A 33 21.89 -6.07 9.41
C ALA A 33 20.79 -7.13 9.53
N LYS A 34 20.40 -7.76 8.43
CA LYS A 34 19.38 -8.83 8.41
C LYS A 34 19.99 -10.13 7.92
N LEU A 35 19.75 -11.21 8.66
CA LEU A 35 20.13 -12.56 8.25
C LEU A 35 18.90 -13.32 7.77
N ARG A 36 18.95 -13.81 6.54
CA ARG A 36 17.94 -14.66 5.92
C ARG A 36 18.45 -16.09 5.77
N LEU A 37 17.69 -17.05 6.28
CA LEU A 37 18.03 -18.48 6.28
C LEU A 37 16.93 -19.31 5.64
N TYR A 38 17.30 -20.40 4.98
CA TYR A 38 16.37 -21.35 4.38
C TYR A 38 16.31 -22.64 5.18
N SER A 39 15.13 -23.03 5.63
CA SER A 39 14.90 -24.25 6.42
C SER A 39 14.87 -25.50 5.53
N MET A 40 15.64 -26.52 5.89
CA MET A 40 15.76 -27.80 5.17
C MET A 40 15.05 -28.97 5.87
N THR A 41 14.75 -28.84 7.17
CA THR A 41 14.16 -29.92 7.97
C THR A 41 12.65 -29.96 7.88
N SER A 42 12.08 -31.13 8.21
CA SER A 42 10.67 -31.25 8.56
C SER A 42 10.26 -30.25 9.64
N GLN A 43 8.95 -29.95 9.68
CA GLN A 43 8.38 -28.93 10.56
C GLN A 43 8.88 -29.07 12.00
N SER A 44 9.36 -27.96 12.57
CA SER A 44 9.75 -27.86 13.97
C SER A 44 9.07 -26.68 14.65
N MET A 45 8.70 -26.88 15.92
CA MET A 45 8.08 -25.84 16.73
C MET A 45 9.10 -24.80 17.24
N PHE A 46 10.41 -25.07 17.06
CA PHE A 46 11.48 -24.19 17.48
C PHE A 46 12.64 -24.20 16.49
N GLY A 47 12.96 -23.04 15.93
CA GLY A 47 13.99 -22.83 14.92
C GLY A 47 15.37 -22.48 15.49
N GLY A 48 15.50 -22.34 16.81
CA GLY A 48 16.79 -22.11 17.47
C GLY A 48 16.98 -20.67 17.97
N HIS A 49 17.77 -20.54 19.04
CA HIS A 49 18.30 -19.28 19.53
C HIS A 49 19.44 -18.82 18.64
N VAL A 50 19.42 -17.55 18.26
CA VAL A 50 20.44 -16.92 17.42
C VAL A 50 21.27 -15.98 18.27
N SER A 51 22.58 -16.16 18.18
CA SER A 51 23.58 -15.28 18.77
C SER A 51 24.63 -14.90 17.74
N VAL A 52 25.26 -13.75 17.92
CA VAL A 52 26.32 -13.24 17.03
C VAL A 52 27.60 -13.08 17.84
N ILE A 53 28.71 -13.54 17.26
CA ILE A 53 30.05 -13.42 17.81
C ILE A 53 30.85 -12.51 16.85
N PRO A 54 31.01 -11.23 17.20
CA PRO A 54 31.81 -10.29 16.42
C PRO A 54 33.28 -10.71 16.37
N ASN A 55 33.91 -10.60 15.20
CA ASN A 55 35.28 -11.04 14.93
C ASN A 55 35.52 -12.54 15.22
N GLY A 56 34.45 -13.34 15.29
CA GLY A 56 34.57 -14.77 15.36
C GLY A 56 35.18 -15.33 14.08
N HIS A 57 35.96 -16.40 14.21
CA HIS A 57 36.60 -17.07 13.08
C HIS A 57 36.53 -18.57 13.24
N ILE A 58 36.09 -19.23 12.18
CA ILE A 58 36.00 -20.67 12.01
C ILE A 58 36.88 -21.02 10.81
N ASP A 59 37.85 -21.89 11.05
CA ASP A 59 38.57 -22.55 9.96
C ASP A 59 37.66 -23.65 9.41
N GLU A 60 37.08 -23.45 8.22
CA GLU A 60 36.10 -24.38 7.62
C GLU A 60 36.67 -25.81 7.46
N ASP A 61 37.99 -25.95 7.30
CA ASP A 61 38.66 -27.24 7.05
C ASP A 61 39.10 -27.95 8.34
N ARG A 62 39.27 -27.21 9.43
CA ARG A 62 39.87 -27.72 10.68
C ARG A 62 38.94 -27.67 11.88
N THR A 63 37.94 -26.80 11.85
CA THR A 63 37.06 -26.58 13.00
C THR A 63 36.04 -27.71 13.10
N THR A 64 36.08 -28.41 14.22
CA THR A 64 35.10 -29.42 14.61
C THR A 64 34.28 -28.93 15.79
N TRP A 65 33.23 -29.66 16.13
CA TRP A 65 32.43 -29.36 17.31
C TRP A 65 33.25 -29.38 18.61
N ASP A 66 34.23 -30.29 18.70
CA ASP A 66 34.98 -30.53 19.92
C ASP A 66 36.12 -29.52 20.14
N ASP A 67 36.55 -28.82 19.08
CA ASP A 67 37.66 -27.86 19.14
C ASP A 67 37.22 -26.39 19.05
N THR A 68 35.96 -26.11 18.72
CA THR A 68 35.48 -24.74 18.61
C THR A 68 35.01 -24.17 19.94
N PRO A 69 35.52 -22.99 20.37
CA PRO A 69 35.03 -22.33 21.59
C PRO A 69 33.55 -21.93 21.46
N TYR A 70 33.04 -21.77 20.24
CA TYR A 70 31.65 -21.37 19.96
C TYR A 70 30.62 -22.47 20.23
N ALA A 71 31.07 -23.71 20.43
CA ALA A 71 30.20 -24.82 20.78
C ALA A 71 29.64 -24.66 22.21
N VAL A 72 30.52 -24.32 23.15
CA VAL A 72 30.25 -24.44 24.60
C VAL A 72 30.55 -23.15 25.38
N SER A 73 31.69 -22.52 25.17
CA SER A 73 32.16 -21.42 26.05
C SER A 73 31.83 -20.02 25.54
N GLU A 74 31.83 -19.81 24.22
CA GLU A 74 31.61 -18.51 23.59
C GLU A 74 30.25 -18.48 22.89
N THR A 75 29.22 -18.09 23.63
CA THR A 75 27.83 -18.09 23.15
C THR A 75 27.46 -16.84 22.34
N GLY A 76 28.28 -15.80 22.37
CA GLY A 76 28.04 -14.54 21.65
C GLY A 76 26.94 -13.67 22.25
N MET A 77 26.64 -12.57 21.57
CA MET A 77 25.52 -11.68 21.88
C MET A 77 24.21 -12.31 21.38
N TYR A 78 23.28 -12.57 22.29
CA TYR A 78 21.94 -13.04 21.92
C TYR A 78 21.17 -11.95 21.16
N VAL A 79 20.64 -12.31 19.99
CA VAL A 79 19.90 -11.37 19.11
C VAL A 79 18.43 -11.75 18.92
N GLY A 80 18.06 -13.00 19.19
CA GLY A 80 16.68 -13.46 19.13
C GLY A 80 16.56 -14.95 18.90
N SER A 81 15.38 -15.42 18.48
CA SER A 81 15.15 -16.84 18.20
C SER A 81 14.11 -17.03 17.12
N PHE A 82 14.29 -18.05 16.28
CA PHE A 82 13.25 -18.52 15.37
C PHE A 82 12.25 -19.38 16.14
N ARG A 83 10.95 -19.06 16.03
CA ARG A 83 9.86 -19.83 16.66
C ARG A 83 9.53 -21.07 15.80
N ALA A 84 8.28 -21.24 15.37
CA ALA A 84 7.91 -22.33 14.49
C ALA A 84 8.50 -22.13 13.09
N VAL A 85 9.17 -23.16 12.58
CA VAL A 85 9.76 -23.15 11.24
C VAL A 85 9.30 -24.38 10.46
N TRP A 86 8.92 -24.10 9.22
CA TRP A 86 8.43 -25.02 8.22
C TRP A 86 9.55 -25.40 7.24
N PRO A 87 9.51 -26.63 6.66
CA PRO A 87 10.41 -27.02 5.61
C PRO A 87 10.30 -26.07 4.41
N GLU A 88 11.41 -25.86 3.73
CA GLU A 88 11.45 -25.18 2.42
C GLU A 88 10.98 -23.72 2.43
N LYS A 89 11.10 -23.04 3.58
CA LYS A 89 10.77 -21.63 3.74
C LYS A 89 11.98 -20.80 4.20
N PHE A 90 11.92 -19.52 3.87
CA PHE A 90 12.86 -18.53 4.37
C PHE A 90 12.40 -17.94 5.71
N TYR A 91 13.37 -17.63 6.56
CA TYR A 91 13.19 -16.94 7.82
C TYR A 91 14.22 -15.83 7.93
N GLU A 92 13.82 -14.70 8.50
CA GLU A 92 14.69 -13.54 8.69
C GLU A 92 14.81 -13.16 10.16
N ILE A 93 15.98 -12.69 10.55
CA ILE A 93 16.24 -12.16 11.89
C ILE A 93 17.11 -10.92 11.80
N ASP A 94 16.81 -9.93 12.65
CA ASP A 94 17.57 -8.69 12.76
C ASP A 94 18.82 -8.91 13.65
N LEU A 95 20.00 -8.66 13.07
CA LEU A 95 21.30 -8.74 13.72
C LEU A 95 21.87 -7.36 14.07
N THR A 96 21.16 -6.27 13.80
CA THR A 96 21.66 -4.89 13.87
C THR A 96 22.28 -4.56 15.22
N GLY A 97 21.71 -5.07 16.32
CA GLY A 97 22.24 -4.87 17.68
C GLY A 97 23.69 -5.36 17.84
N ALA A 98 24.07 -6.45 17.16
CA ALA A 98 25.42 -7.01 17.22
C ALA A 98 26.48 -6.10 16.57
N PHE A 99 26.06 -5.22 15.66
CA PHE A 99 26.94 -4.24 15.00
C PHE A 99 27.01 -2.90 15.74
N ARG A 100 26.14 -2.67 16.74
CA ARG A 100 26.11 -1.42 17.53
C ARG A 100 26.82 -1.53 18.89
N GLY A 101 27.01 -2.74 19.40
CA GLY A 101 27.57 -3.00 20.74
C GLY A 101 29.08 -3.26 20.79
N ALA A 102 29.74 -3.52 19.66
CA ALA A 102 31.20 -3.53 19.60
C ALA A 102 31.71 -2.10 19.84
N ALA A 103 32.74 -1.94 20.67
CA ALA A 103 33.32 -0.63 21.02
C ALA A 103 33.31 0.31 19.81
N ALA A 104 32.70 1.49 19.99
CA ALA A 104 32.13 2.37 18.96
C ALA A 104 33.04 2.82 17.80
N ASP A 105 34.29 2.34 17.74
CA ASP A 105 35.29 2.76 16.76
C ASP A 105 35.76 1.66 15.80
N THR A 106 35.40 0.38 15.99
CA THR A 106 35.83 -0.70 15.07
C THR A 106 34.72 -1.71 14.78
N MET A 107 34.17 -1.65 13.56
CA MET A 107 33.28 -2.67 13.03
C MET A 107 34.00 -4.03 12.86
N PRO A 108 33.30 -5.16 13.06
CA PRO A 108 33.94 -6.46 13.00
C PRO A 108 34.30 -6.85 11.55
N THR A 109 35.49 -7.40 11.34
CA THR A 109 35.95 -7.86 10.01
C THR A 109 35.36 -9.20 9.59
N GLY A 110 34.75 -9.92 10.53
CA GLY A 110 33.95 -11.11 10.29
C GLY A 110 32.97 -11.33 11.43
N ILE A 111 31.91 -12.09 11.18
CA ILE A 111 30.99 -12.51 12.24
C ILE A 111 30.77 -14.01 12.16
N VAL A 112 30.64 -14.62 13.34
CA VAL A 112 30.11 -15.99 13.47
C VAL A 112 28.71 -15.89 14.04
N VAL A 113 27.73 -16.38 13.30
CA VAL A 113 26.35 -16.55 13.77
C VAL A 113 26.20 -17.95 14.32
N ARG A 114 25.83 -18.03 15.59
CA ARG A 114 25.58 -19.27 16.32
C ARG A 114 24.07 -19.47 16.46
N ILE A 115 23.57 -20.58 15.92
CA ILE A 115 22.17 -20.98 16.05
C ILE A 115 22.12 -22.25 16.90
N SER A 116 21.60 -22.16 18.12
CA SER A 116 21.53 -23.31 19.03
C SER A 116 20.10 -23.70 19.36
N SER A 117 19.86 -25.00 19.46
CA SER A 117 18.62 -25.57 19.96
C SER A 117 18.88 -26.30 21.28
N ASP A 118 17.87 -26.37 22.13
CA ASP A 118 17.79 -27.26 23.30
C ASP A 118 16.72 -28.35 23.08
N LYS A 119 16.19 -28.45 21.85
CA LYS A 119 15.12 -29.39 21.46
C LYS A 119 15.67 -30.48 20.54
N GLU A 120 15.23 -31.71 20.77
CA GLU A 120 15.57 -32.92 19.99
C GLU A 120 15.29 -32.78 18.47
N LYS A 121 14.31 -31.95 18.08
CA LYS A 121 13.96 -31.64 16.68
C LYS A 121 14.54 -30.30 16.22
N ALA A 122 15.83 -30.12 16.43
CA ALA A 122 16.52 -28.91 15.97
C ALA A 122 16.51 -28.81 14.44
N VAL A 123 16.38 -27.57 13.98
CA VAL A 123 16.18 -27.24 12.56
C VAL A 123 17.52 -27.15 11.84
N THR A 124 17.53 -27.64 10.60
CA THR A 124 18.67 -27.46 9.72
C THR A 124 18.40 -26.31 8.79
N TYR A 125 19.28 -25.32 8.83
CA TYR A 125 19.32 -24.28 7.80
C TYR A 125 20.33 -24.67 6.73
N ARG A 126 20.05 -24.28 5.49
CA ARG A 126 20.93 -24.55 4.35
C ARG A 126 22.26 -23.81 4.52
N SER A 127 23.38 -24.50 4.27
CA SER A 127 24.72 -23.92 4.22
C SER A 127 25.11 -23.54 2.78
N ARG A 128 26.29 -22.91 2.64
CA ARG A 128 26.88 -22.44 1.39
C ARG A 128 27.03 -23.53 0.32
N ASP A 129 27.33 -24.77 0.70
CA ASP A 129 27.62 -25.88 -0.23
C ASP A 129 26.40 -26.35 -1.05
N GLY A 130 25.24 -25.75 -0.83
CA GLY A 130 24.04 -26.02 -1.62
C GLY A 130 23.98 -25.32 -2.98
N GLY A 131 24.93 -24.44 -3.35
CA GLY A 131 25.14 -23.87 -4.69
C GLY A 131 23.93 -23.19 -5.39
N GLY A 132 22.84 -22.94 -4.69
CA GLY A 132 21.58 -22.43 -5.24
C GLY A 132 21.09 -21.16 -4.55
N PRO A 133 19.97 -20.57 -5.02
CA PRO A 133 19.43 -19.29 -4.52
C PRO A 133 18.96 -19.31 -3.05
N ASN A 134 19.06 -20.46 -2.37
CA ASN A 134 18.53 -20.69 -1.03
C ASN A 134 19.64 -20.77 0.04
N GLY A 135 20.86 -20.32 -0.26
CA GLY A 135 21.93 -20.17 0.73
C GLY A 135 21.61 -19.12 1.80
N PRO A 136 22.37 -19.05 2.90
CA PRO A 136 22.22 -18.00 3.89
C PRO A 136 22.62 -16.65 3.29
N ILE A 137 21.81 -15.61 3.50
CA ILE A 137 22.03 -14.26 2.98
C ILE A 137 22.11 -13.29 4.16
N LEU A 138 23.22 -12.58 4.28
CA LEU A 138 23.36 -11.44 5.18
C LEU A 138 23.23 -10.15 4.37
N THR A 139 22.18 -9.38 4.65
CA THR A 139 21.95 -8.08 4.03
C THR A 139 22.36 -6.98 5.01
N LEU A 140 23.36 -6.20 4.62
CA LEU A 140 23.84 -5.05 5.40
C LEU A 140 23.40 -3.75 4.71
N THR A 141 22.88 -2.82 5.52
CA THR A 141 22.71 -1.42 5.15
C THR A 141 23.68 -0.62 5.98
N PHE A 142 24.52 0.18 5.34
CA PHE A 142 25.58 0.94 6.00
C PHE A 142 25.67 2.37 5.45
N ALA A 143 26.19 3.28 6.26
CA ALA A 143 26.52 4.64 5.88
C ALA A 143 28.01 4.75 5.57
N TYR A 144 28.38 5.58 4.61
CA TYR A 144 29.76 5.92 4.27
C TYR A 144 29.82 7.38 3.80
N ASP A 145 31.01 7.99 3.83
CA ASP A 145 31.23 9.33 3.30
C ASP A 145 31.72 9.20 1.84
N PRO A 146 30.94 9.71 0.85
CA PRO A 146 31.30 9.56 -0.56
C PRO A 146 32.54 10.38 -0.96
N ASP A 147 32.86 11.45 -0.23
CA ASP A 147 34.03 12.29 -0.50
C ASP A 147 35.32 11.62 -0.03
N SER A 148 35.26 10.95 1.13
CA SER A 148 36.41 10.22 1.68
C SER A 148 36.55 8.81 1.12
N ASN A 149 35.48 8.21 0.58
CA ASN A 149 35.44 6.81 0.17
C ASN A 149 34.96 6.63 -1.28
N ARG A 150 35.82 7.05 -2.22
CA ARG A 150 35.54 6.99 -3.67
C ARG A 150 35.19 5.60 -4.21
N PRO A 151 35.76 4.49 -3.71
CA PRO A 151 35.39 3.16 -4.18
C PRO A 151 33.96 2.78 -3.81
N LEU A 152 33.52 3.00 -2.56
CA LEU A 152 32.11 2.79 -2.21
C LEU A 152 31.20 3.75 -2.98
N ALA A 153 31.60 5.02 -3.17
CA ALA A 153 30.84 5.98 -3.97
C ALA A 153 30.62 5.54 -5.43
N ARG A 154 31.59 4.83 -6.02
CA ARG A 154 31.45 4.26 -7.38
C ARG A 154 30.53 3.06 -7.44
N GLU A 155 30.52 2.24 -6.39
CA GLU A 155 29.75 0.99 -6.34
C GLU A 155 28.31 1.20 -5.87
N PHE A 156 28.10 2.10 -4.90
CA PHE A 156 26.82 2.33 -4.22
C PHE A 156 26.23 3.73 -4.45
N GLY A 157 26.94 4.63 -5.14
CA GLY A 157 26.48 5.97 -5.55
C GLY A 157 26.80 7.08 -4.54
N SER A 158 27.25 8.24 -5.02
CA SER A 158 27.68 9.37 -4.19
C SER A 158 26.55 10.22 -3.60
N ASP A 159 25.30 9.91 -3.93
CA ASP A 159 24.16 10.65 -3.43
C ASP A 159 24.00 10.35 -1.94
N PRO A 160 24.16 11.33 -1.04
CA PRO A 160 23.98 11.09 0.38
C PRO A 160 22.58 10.51 0.57
N PRO A 161 22.42 9.40 1.32
CA PRO A 161 21.08 8.98 1.71
C PRO A 161 20.51 10.18 2.46
N THR A 162 19.35 10.68 2.01
CA THR A 162 18.64 11.79 2.64
C THR A 162 18.11 11.35 4.00
N TYR A 163 19.02 11.12 4.93
CA TYR A 163 18.79 11.10 6.37
C TYR A 163 19.58 12.26 6.95
N ALA A 164 19.27 13.48 6.48
CA ALA A 164 19.11 14.56 7.44
C ALA A 164 18.11 14.05 8.51
N PRO A 165 18.20 14.43 9.79
CA PRO A 165 17.09 14.17 10.71
C PRO A 165 15.84 14.63 9.98
N THR A 166 14.93 13.69 9.68
CA THR A 166 13.69 14.02 8.97
C THR A 166 12.95 14.92 9.94
N VAL A 167 13.21 16.22 9.85
CA VAL A 167 12.21 17.21 10.18
C VAL A 167 11.05 16.74 9.33
N LEU A 168 10.06 16.12 9.99
CA LEU A 168 8.86 15.74 9.31
C LEU A 168 8.38 17.03 8.63
N PRO A 169 8.15 17.01 7.31
CA PRO A 169 7.64 18.19 6.64
C PRO A 169 6.41 18.65 7.42
N GLU A 170 6.39 19.94 7.76
CA GLU A 170 5.25 20.60 8.34
C GLU A 170 4.50 21.28 7.19
N TRP A 171 3.18 21.11 7.16
CA TRP A 171 2.33 21.79 6.19
C TRP A 171 1.65 22.98 6.86
N GLU A 172 1.85 24.16 6.29
CA GLU A 172 1.11 25.36 6.69
C GLU A 172 -0.38 25.17 6.38
N ASP A 173 -1.22 25.70 7.27
CA ASP A 173 -2.68 25.67 7.11
C ASP A 173 -3.13 26.20 5.74
N SER A 174 -4.22 25.61 5.25
CA SER A 174 -4.81 26.06 3.99
C SER A 174 -5.22 27.53 4.05
N SER A 175 -4.91 28.26 2.98
CA SER A 175 -5.39 29.63 2.80
C SER A 175 -6.69 29.64 2.00
N LEU A 176 -7.54 30.63 2.24
CA LEU A 176 -8.77 30.79 1.47
C LEU A 176 -8.44 31.06 -0.01
N PRO A 177 -9.15 30.41 -0.95
CA PRO A 177 -8.99 30.70 -2.36
C PRO A 177 -9.48 32.12 -2.68
N PHE A 178 -8.95 32.70 -3.75
CA PHE A 178 -9.31 34.07 -4.15
C PHE A 178 -10.77 34.19 -4.57
N ASP A 179 -11.26 33.20 -5.33
CA ASP A 179 -12.66 33.08 -5.74
C ASP A 179 -13.27 31.89 -4.99
N ILE A 180 -14.07 32.17 -3.94
CA ILE A 180 -14.65 31.15 -3.08
C ILE A 180 -16.00 30.70 -3.66
N PRO A 181 -16.14 29.44 -4.14
CA PRO A 181 -17.44 28.93 -4.59
C PRO A 181 -18.36 28.66 -3.38
N ASN A 182 -19.68 28.66 -3.60
CA ASN A 182 -20.67 28.35 -2.56
C ASN A 182 -20.57 26.91 -2.01
N THR A 183 -19.88 26.02 -2.73
CA THR A 183 -19.59 24.65 -2.30
C THR A 183 -18.31 24.53 -1.45
N PHE A 184 -17.60 25.64 -1.20
CA PHE A 184 -16.36 25.64 -0.44
C PHE A 184 -16.61 25.53 1.06
N PHE A 185 -15.79 24.71 1.71
CA PHE A 185 -15.72 24.60 3.16
C PHE A 185 -14.31 24.19 3.58
N ASN A 186 -13.97 24.42 4.85
CA ASN A 186 -12.69 24.01 5.43
C ASN A 186 -12.86 23.34 6.80
N TYR A 187 -11.76 22.87 7.36
CA TYR A 187 -11.73 22.15 8.63
C TYR A 187 -11.23 22.99 9.82
N ASP A 188 -11.06 24.31 9.64
CA ASP A 188 -10.68 25.20 10.73
C ASP A 188 -11.90 25.45 11.63
N PRO A 189 -11.90 24.95 12.89
CA PRO A 189 -13.01 25.16 13.82
C PRO A 189 -13.16 26.62 14.25
N ASN A 190 -12.18 27.47 13.99
CA ASN A 190 -12.21 28.90 14.31
C ASN A 190 -12.57 29.78 13.11
N ALA A 191 -12.80 29.19 11.92
CA ALA A 191 -13.13 29.96 10.74
C ALA A 191 -14.51 30.62 10.88
N GLU A 192 -14.58 31.92 10.57
CA GLU A 192 -15.78 32.74 10.79
C GLU A 192 -16.97 32.40 9.88
N SER A 193 -16.78 31.66 8.78
CA SER A 193 -17.84 31.41 7.79
C SER A 193 -17.75 30.10 7.00
N TYR A 194 -16.63 29.37 7.04
CA TYR A 194 -16.42 28.16 6.22
C TYR A 194 -16.01 26.94 7.05
N GLY A 195 -15.87 27.12 8.36
CA GLY A 195 -15.53 26.06 9.31
C GLY A 195 -16.73 25.17 9.64
N PRO A 196 -16.51 24.05 10.36
CA PRO A 196 -17.55 23.07 10.69
C PRO A 196 -18.84 23.62 11.29
N ASP A 197 -18.77 24.71 12.06
CA ASP A 197 -19.93 25.36 12.68
C ASP A 197 -20.83 26.10 11.69
N TYR A 198 -20.36 26.35 10.47
CA TYR A 198 -21.07 27.06 9.38
C TYR A 198 -21.32 26.17 8.16
N TRP A 199 -21.11 24.87 8.29
CA TRP A 199 -21.26 23.93 7.18
C TRP A 199 -22.71 23.77 6.71
N ASP A 200 -23.69 24.26 7.45
CA ASP A 200 -25.11 24.29 7.08
C ASP A 200 -25.42 25.24 5.92
N ASP A 201 -24.59 26.27 5.72
CA ASP A 201 -24.70 27.23 4.61
C ASP A 201 -24.01 26.76 3.31
N VAL A 202 -23.29 25.63 3.36
CA VAL A 202 -22.51 25.12 2.22
C VAL A 202 -23.42 24.42 1.22
N GLU A 203 -23.30 24.78 -0.07
CA GLU A 203 -24.00 24.09 -1.15
C GLU A 203 -23.37 22.71 -1.42
N GLN A 204 -24.19 21.70 -1.70
CA GLN A 204 -23.70 20.37 -2.04
C GLN A 204 -23.06 20.32 -3.44
N ASP A 205 -22.08 19.44 -3.63
CA ASP A 205 -21.39 19.23 -4.92
C ASP A 205 -22.19 18.38 -5.93
N GLY A 206 -23.33 17.82 -5.51
CA GLY A 206 -24.19 16.97 -6.32
C GLY A 206 -23.64 15.57 -6.60
N TYR A 207 -22.52 15.17 -5.96
CA TYR A 207 -21.92 13.86 -6.20
C TYR A 207 -22.87 12.71 -5.86
N TYR A 208 -23.60 12.80 -4.75
CA TYR A 208 -24.52 11.75 -4.32
C TYR A 208 -25.85 11.77 -5.09
N ASP A 209 -26.27 12.92 -5.62
CA ASP A 209 -27.48 13.06 -6.44
C ASP A 209 -27.43 12.26 -7.74
N GLN A 210 -26.22 11.92 -8.22
CA GLN A 210 -26.04 11.12 -9.42
C GLN A 210 -26.25 9.61 -9.18
N LEU A 211 -26.25 9.16 -7.92
CA LEU A 211 -26.40 7.75 -7.56
C LEU A 211 -27.87 7.35 -7.64
N ARG A 212 -28.24 6.60 -8.67
CA ARG A 212 -29.66 6.36 -9.00
C ARG A 212 -30.40 5.51 -7.99
N ARG A 213 -29.69 4.63 -7.28
CA ARG A 213 -30.26 3.78 -6.24
C ARG A 213 -30.31 4.44 -4.87
N LEU A 214 -29.64 5.57 -4.67
CA LEU A 214 -29.58 6.20 -3.37
C LEU A 214 -30.97 6.76 -3.00
N ASP A 215 -31.53 6.27 -1.90
CA ASP A 215 -32.86 6.65 -1.39
C ASP A 215 -32.73 7.32 -0.01
N VAL A 216 -31.89 8.35 0.05
CA VAL A 216 -31.75 9.24 1.21
C VAL A 216 -31.93 10.68 0.76
N ASP A 217 -32.40 11.53 1.67
CA ASP A 217 -32.60 12.96 1.41
C ASP A 217 -31.25 13.69 1.35
N THR A 218 -30.64 13.72 0.16
CA THR A 218 -29.37 14.40 -0.11
C THR A 218 -29.52 15.90 -0.27
N GLY A 219 -30.73 16.39 -0.62
CA GLY A 219 -30.96 17.79 -0.99
C GLY A 219 -30.98 18.77 0.19
N ASN A 220 -31.16 18.28 1.41
CA ASN A 220 -31.16 19.11 2.61
C ASN A 220 -29.81 19.03 3.32
N ASN A 221 -29.18 20.20 3.50
CA ASN A 221 -27.99 20.30 4.35
C ASN A 221 -28.38 20.13 5.83
N ARG A 222 -27.80 19.12 6.48
CA ARG A 222 -28.06 18.70 7.86
C ARG A 222 -26.88 18.89 8.80
N CYS A 223 -25.86 19.64 8.38
CA CYS A 223 -24.64 19.77 9.17
C CYS A 223 -24.89 20.42 10.54
N GLY A 224 -25.78 21.42 10.61
CA GLY A 224 -26.11 22.16 11.83
C GLY A 224 -27.30 21.64 12.66
N ASP A 225 -28.23 20.88 12.06
CA ASP A 225 -29.50 20.49 12.72
C ASP A 225 -29.69 18.97 12.89
N GLY A 226 -28.77 18.15 12.38
CA GLY A 226 -28.92 16.70 12.39
C GLY A 226 -28.71 16.05 13.77
N SER A 227 -29.66 15.22 14.22
CA SER A 227 -29.56 14.44 15.48
C SER A 227 -28.66 13.19 15.42
N ARG A 228 -28.24 12.76 14.21
CA ARG A 228 -27.46 11.55 13.95
C ARG A 228 -26.25 11.87 13.06
N GLN A 229 -25.44 12.81 13.51
CA GLN A 229 -24.24 13.23 12.78
C GLN A 229 -23.05 12.27 13.00
N SER A 230 -22.17 12.25 12.02
CA SER A 230 -20.88 11.53 11.98
C SER A 230 -19.75 12.52 11.71
N PRO A 231 -18.50 12.26 12.15
CA PRO A 231 -18.02 11.04 12.80
C PRO A 231 -18.33 10.99 14.30
N ARG A 232 -18.01 9.85 14.95
CA ARG A 232 -18.20 9.64 16.39
C ARG A 232 -16.92 9.13 17.06
N ASP A 233 -16.84 9.34 18.37
CA ASP A 233 -15.89 8.65 19.25
C ASP A 233 -16.54 7.38 19.81
N LEU A 234 -15.95 6.22 19.50
CA LEU A 234 -16.53 4.90 19.72
C LEU A 234 -15.77 4.21 20.85
N CYS A 235 -16.37 4.20 22.04
CA CYS A 235 -15.75 3.69 23.27
C CYS A 235 -16.64 2.66 23.96
N ASP A 236 -17.93 2.96 24.01
CA ASP A 236 -18.94 2.19 24.72
C ASP A 236 -20.08 1.83 23.77
N THR A 237 -20.76 0.72 24.09
CA THR A 237 -21.94 0.26 23.38
C THR A 237 -23.16 0.43 24.26
N ASN A 238 -24.27 0.86 23.68
CA ASN A 238 -25.58 0.84 24.34
C ASN A 238 -26.53 -0.20 23.70
N GLU A 239 -26.08 -0.90 22.67
CA GLU A 239 -26.81 -1.98 22.00
C GLU A 239 -25.91 -3.22 21.84
N GLU A 240 -26.54 -4.41 21.81
CA GLU A 240 -25.86 -5.66 21.47
C GLU A 240 -25.55 -5.73 19.96
N CYS A 241 -24.56 -6.54 19.57
CA CYS A 241 -24.27 -6.79 18.16
C CYS A 241 -25.52 -7.34 17.45
N VAL A 242 -25.98 -6.63 16.42
CA VAL A 242 -27.16 -6.99 15.62
C VAL A 242 -26.83 -7.80 14.36
N GLU A 243 -25.54 -8.03 14.09
CA GLU A 243 -25.05 -8.67 12.86
C GLU A 243 -24.91 -10.18 13.07
N PHE A 244 -25.52 -10.98 12.17
CA PHE A 244 -25.54 -12.44 12.31
C PHE A 244 -24.40 -13.17 11.59
N HIS A 245 -23.57 -12.45 10.82
CA HIS A 245 -22.32 -12.95 10.24
C HIS A 245 -21.30 -11.83 10.03
N MET A 246 -20.06 -12.21 9.76
CA MET A 246 -19.01 -11.28 9.35
C MET A 246 -19.35 -10.57 8.03
N PRO A 247 -18.89 -9.34 7.80
CA PRO A 247 -18.96 -8.73 6.47
C PRO A 247 -18.12 -9.56 5.49
N ARG A 248 -18.67 -9.87 4.32
CA ARG A 248 -18.01 -10.73 3.32
C ARG A 248 -17.60 -9.90 2.11
N PRO A 249 -16.33 -9.47 2.02
CA PRO A 249 -15.86 -8.72 0.86
C PRO A 249 -15.80 -9.61 -0.39
N ARG A 250 -16.11 -9.01 -1.53
CA ARG A 250 -15.97 -9.56 -2.88
C ARG A 250 -14.98 -8.69 -3.65
N ALA A 251 -13.93 -9.32 -4.18
CA ALA A 251 -13.01 -8.64 -5.08
C ALA A 251 -13.72 -8.21 -6.38
N GLY A 252 -13.43 -6.99 -6.85
CA GLY A 252 -13.93 -6.48 -8.11
C GLY A 252 -13.08 -6.90 -9.31
N GLN A 253 -13.36 -6.27 -10.45
CA GLN A 253 -12.63 -6.46 -11.72
C GLN A 253 -11.80 -5.23 -12.12
N TYR A 254 -11.86 -4.17 -11.34
CA TYR A 254 -11.09 -2.95 -11.56
C TYR A 254 -9.64 -3.13 -11.07
N GLY A 255 -8.69 -2.57 -11.80
CA GLY A 255 -7.28 -2.53 -11.44
C GLY A 255 -6.75 -1.10 -11.35
N LEU A 256 -5.59 -0.94 -10.72
CA LEU A 256 -4.93 0.37 -10.53
C LEU A 256 -3.55 0.45 -11.19
N ARG A 257 -3.01 -0.65 -11.76
CA ARG A 257 -1.69 -0.64 -12.39
C ARG A 257 -1.81 -0.51 -13.92
N GLU A 258 -0.81 0.13 -14.51
CA GLU A 258 -0.64 0.25 -15.95
C GLU A 258 0.50 -0.65 -16.44
N PRO A 259 0.49 -1.06 -17.73
CA PRO A 259 -0.58 -0.91 -18.72
C PRO A 259 -1.68 -1.97 -18.62
N GLU A 260 -1.64 -2.77 -17.55
CA GLU A 260 -2.26 -4.10 -17.45
C GLU A 260 -3.78 -4.05 -17.20
N SER A 261 -4.31 -2.94 -16.65
CA SER A 261 -5.71 -2.89 -16.25
C SER A 261 -6.66 -2.42 -17.35
N LEU A 262 -7.58 -3.32 -17.73
CA LEU A 262 -8.65 -3.09 -18.71
C LEU A 262 -9.72 -2.10 -18.22
N TYR A 263 -9.96 -2.06 -16.90
CA TYR A 263 -11.01 -1.26 -16.27
C TYR A 263 -10.48 -0.54 -15.05
N ARG A 264 -10.70 0.79 -14.97
CA ARG A 264 -10.12 1.61 -13.90
C ARG A 264 -11.16 2.55 -13.28
N PRO A 265 -11.12 2.72 -11.96
CA PRO A 265 -11.90 3.75 -11.29
C PRO A 265 -11.32 5.14 -11.60
N THR A 266 -12.10 6.18 -11.31
CA THR A 266 -11.67 7.57 -11.51
C THR A 266 -11.01 8.11 -10.23
N PRO A 267 -9.72 8.49 -10.25
CA PRO A 267 -9.09 9.19 -9.14
C PRO A 267 -9.45 10.68 -9.17
N MET A 268 -9.83 11.22 -8.02
CA MET A 268 -10.11 12.63 -7.79
C MET A 268 -9.31 13.10 -6.57
N ILE A 269 -8.46 14.10 -6.73
CA ILE A 269 -7.81 14.77 -5.61
C ILE A 269 -8.64 16.03 -5.32
N MET A 270 -9.51 15.92 -4.33
CA MET A 270 -10.43 16.99 -3.94
C MET A 270 -9.79 17.89 -2.89
N HIS A 271 -10.39 19.05 -2.64
CA HIS A 271 -9.89 20.00 -1.64
C HIS A 271 -9.86 19.41 -0.21
N ASN A 272 -10.71 18.45 0.07
CA ASN A 272 -10.92 17.89 1.40
C ASN A 272 -10.59 16.40 1.51
N LYS A 273 -10.30 15.68 0.42
CA LYS A 273 -10.02 14.24 0.43
C LYS A 273 -9.41 13.72 -0.87
N LEU A 274 -8.92 12.48 -0.85
CA LEU A 274 -8.67 11.69 -2.05
C LEU A 274 -9.89 10.80 -2.27
N ARG A 275 -10.51 10.87 -3.44
CA ARG A 275 -11.68 10.05 -3.80
C ARG A 275 -11.35 9.12 -4.97
N LEU A 276 -11.70 7.85 -4.83
CA LEU A 276 -11.66 6.85 -5.88
C LEU A 276 -13.10 6.46 -6.23
N SER A 277 -13.60 6.89 -7.40
CA SER A 277 -15.00 6.70 -7.80
C SER A 277 -15.17 5.53 -8.75
N TYR A 278 -16.19 4.71 -8.52
CA TYR A 278 -16.60 3.60 -9.36
C TYR A 278 -17.92 3.92 -10.08
N PRO A 279 -18.05 3.62 -11.38
CA PRO A 279 -19.33 3.75 -12.08
C PRO A 279 -20.42 2.87 -11.47
N GLU A 280 -21.57 3.46 -11.15
CA GLU A 280 -22.73 2.70 -10.65
C GLU A 280 -23.31 1.81 -11.77
N ARG A 281 -23.32 0.49 -11.53
CA ARG A 281 -23.92 -0.48 -12.44
C ARG A 281 -25.43 -0.29 -12.50
N ARG A 282 -26.05 -0.36 -13.69
CA ARG A 282 -27.51 -0.37 -13.91
C ARG A 282 -28.16 -1.68 -13.49
N SER A 283 -27.41 -2.79 -13.53
CA SER A 283 -27.90 -4.12 -13.17
C SER A 283 -26.75 -5.01 -12.70
N GLU A 284 -27.07 -6.09 -11.99
CA GLU A 284 -26.08 -7.08 -11.53
C GLU A 284 -25.34 -7.81 -12.67
N ASN A 285 -25.86 -7.76 -13.90
CA ASN A 285 -25.22 -8.37 -15.07
C ASN A 285 -24.25 -7.42 -15.79
N GLU A 286 -24.19 -6.16 -15.38
CA GLU A 286 -23.29 -5.18 -16.00
C GLU A 286 -21.86 -5.41 -15.54
N MET A 287 -20.94 -5.30 -16.49
CA MET A 287 -19.51 -5.44 -16.30
C MET A 287 -18.83 -4.12 -16.64
N PRO A 288 -17.69 -3.80 -16.01
CA PRO A 288 -17.02 -4.58 -14.97
C PRO A 288 -17.72 -4.50 -13.60
N GLU A 289 -17.58 -5.57 -12.82
CA GLU A 289 -18.06 -5.61 -11.43
C GLU A 289 -17.13 -4.79 -10.52
N PRO A 290 -17.64 -3.78 -9.78
CA PRO A 290 -16.85 -3.13 -8.74
C PRO A 290 -16.61 -4.09 -7.57
N PRO A 291 -15.60 -3.81 -6.73
CA PRO A 291 -15.51 -4.43 -5.41
C PRO A 291 -16.84 -4.27 -4.66
N GLY A 292 -17.13 -5.16 -3.75
CA GLY A 292 -18.37 -5.06 -2.98
C GLY A 292 -18.29 -5.85 -1.68
N ILE A 293 -19.34 -5.75 -0.87
CA ILE A 293 -19.40 -6.42 0.43
C ILE A 293 -20.82 -6.87 0.75
N ASP A 294 -20.96 -8.07 1.30
CA ASP A 294 -22.20 -8.60 1.87
C ASP A 294 -22.20 -8.33 3.38
N PHE A 295 -23.06 -7.40 3.81
CA PHE A 295 -23.29 -7.06 5.22
C PHE A 295 -24.42 -7.93 5.79
N ALA A 296 -24.30 -8.38 7.03
CA ALA A 296 -25.26 -9.34 7.58
C ALA A 296 -26.63 -8.69 7.83
N ASN A 297 -26.66 -7.60 8.59
CA ASN A 297 -27.88 -6.89 8.94
C ASN A 297 -28.32 -5.93 7.83
N ASN A 298 -28.35 -6.44 6.60
CA ASN A 298 -29.02 -5.83 5.46
C ASN A 298 -30.24 -6.70 5.13
N VAL A 299 -31.30 -6.10 4.59
CA VAL A 299 -32.60 -6.75 4.32
C VAL A 299 -32.41 -8.20 3.82
N PHE A 300 -33.21 -9.13 4.32
CA PHE A 300 -33.01 -10.58 4.16
C PHE A 300 -32.71 -10.96 2.69
N ASN A 301 -31.52 -11.52 2.43
CA ASN A 301 -31.00 -11.92 1.11
C ASN A 301 -30.64 -10.77 0.13
N SER A 302 -30.37 -9.56 0.61
CA SER A 302 -29.93 -8.42 -0.21
C SER A 302 -28.57 -8.60 -0.92
N GLY A 303 -27.76 -9.57 -0.49
CA GLY A 303 -26.53 -9.97 -1.17
C GLY A 303 -25.39 -8.96 -1.07
N VAL A 304 -24.47 -9.02 -2.05
CA VAL A 304 -23.28 -8.16 -2.11
C VAL A 304 -23.66 -6.78 -2.61
N GLN A 305 -23.34 -5.74 -1.84
CA GLN A 305 -23.52 -4.34 -2.24
C GLN A 305 -22.28 -3.84 -2.96
N ASP A 306 -22.48 -3.20 -4.11
CA ASP A 306 -21.40 -2.65 -4.92
C ASP A 306 -20.80 -1.39 -4.27
N LEU A 307 -19.46 -1.31 -4.27
CA LEU A 307 -18.71 -0.13 -3.88
C LEU A 307 -18.91 0.99 -4.91
N VAL A 308 -19.31 2.18 -4.44
CA VAL A 308 -19.50 3.37 -5.28
C VAL A 308 -18.31 4.33 -5.21
N ASN A 309 -17.72 4.51 -4.03
CA ASN A 309 -16.50 5.27 -3.87
C ASN A 309 -15.70 4.90 -2.61
N ILE A 310 -14.42 5.27 -2.64
CA ILE A 310 -13.51 5.26 -1.50
C ILE A 310 -13.03 6.67 -1.25
N ASP A 311 -13.15 7.14 -0.03
CA ASP A 311 -12.66 8.44 0.41
C ASP A 311 -11.52 8.24 1.42
N ILE A 312 -10.41 8.95 1.24
CA ILE A 312 -9.25 8.87 2.14
C ILE A 312 -9.01 10.24 2.75
N LYS A 313 -8.87 10.28 4.07
CA LYS A 313 -8.58 11.49 4.85
C LYS A 313 -7.31 11.33 5.70
N VAL A 314 -6.64 12.46 5.92
CA VAL A 314 -5.50 12.60 6.82
C VAL A 314 -6.01 12.98 8.21
N ARG A 315 -5.54 12.21 9.19
CA ARG A 315 -6.17 11.99 10.50
C ARG A 315 -7.52 11.29 10.34
N SER A 316 -7.82 10.37 11.25
CA SER A 316 -9.14 9.76 11.25
C SER A 316 -10.20 10.74 11.74
N GLU A 317 -11.37 10.63 11.14
CA GLU A 317 -12.59 11.33 11.56
C GLU A 317 -13.18 10.60 12.76
N HIS A 318 -13.34 9.29 12.63
CA HIS A 318 -13.71 8.45 13.75
C HIS A 318 -12.58 8.36 14.77
N ARG A 319 -12.97 8.25 16.03
CA ARG A 319 -12.06 7.95 17.14
C ARG A 319 -12.49 6.67 17.80
N LEU A 320 -11.52 5.93 18.34
CA LEU A 320 -11.79 4.78 19.20
C LEU A 320 -11.26 5.10 20.59
N CYS A 321 -12.12 5.14 21.61
CA CYS A 321 -11.69 5.43 22.99
C CYS A 321 -10.89 6.74 23.11
N GLY A 322 -11.27 7.78 22.36
CA GLY A 322 -10.57 9.06 22.29
C GLY A 322 -9.31 9.07 21.41
N LYS A 323 -8.80 7.90 20.97
CA LYS A 323 -7.65 7.80 20.07
C LYS A 323 -8.05 8.24 18.66
N GLN A 324 -7.36 9.25 18.15
CA GLN A 324 -7.38 9.62 16.73
C GLN A 324 -6.22 8.93 16.02
N TYR A 325 -6.50 8.32 14.88
CA TYR A 325 -5.54 7.62 14.04
C TYR A 325 -4.97 8.58 12.98
N ASP A 326 -3.89 8.16 12.31
CA ASP A 326 -3.16 9.00 11.37
C ASP A 326 -3.91 9.22 10.06
N GLY A 327 -4.86 8.36 9.72
CA GLY A 327 -5.78 8.54 8.61
C GLY A 327 -7.00 7.65 8.69
N GLU A 328 -7.90 7.79 7.72
CA GLU A 328 -9.09 6.97 7.59
C GLU A 328 -9.45 6.77 6.12
N MET A 329 -9.83 5.54 5.78
CA MET A 329 -10.32 5.16 4.46
C MET A 329 -11.79 4.71 4.59
N GLN A 330 -12.69 5.47 3.98
CA GLN A 330 -14.14 5.29 4.04
C GLN A 330 -14.65 4.71 2.73
N LEU A 331 -15.20 3.50 2.77
CA LEU A 331 -15.72 2.78 1.61
C LEU A 331 -17.24 2.85 1.61
N PHE A 332 -17.82 3.51 0.62
CA PHE A 332 -19.26 3.70 0.51
C PHE A 332 -19.88 2.73 -0.49
N HIS A 333 -20.99 2.13 -0.09
CA HIS A 333 -21.77 1.18 -0.88
C HIS A 333 -23.23 1.65 -0.88
N VAL A 334 -23.94 1.46 -1.98
CA VAL A 334 -25.39 1.74 -2.05
C VAL A 334 -26.12 0.42 -2.06
N HIS A 335 -27.06 0.27 -1.12
CA HIS A 335 -27.83 -0.94 -0.99
C HIS A 335 -28.79 -1.12 -2.18
N HIS A 336 -28.75 -2.26 -2.86
CA HIS A 336 -29.48 -2.52 -4.10
C HIS A 336 -31.01 -2.46 -3.94
N GLU A 337 -31.56 -2.97 -2.82
CA GLU A 337 -33.01 -3.00 -2.58
C GLU A 337 -33.56 -1.79 -1.81
N THR A 338 -32.87 -1.33 -0.76
CA THR A 338 -33.37 -0.26 0.12
C THR A 338 -32.90 1.13 -0.29
N GLY A 339 -31.86 1.23 -1.11
CA GLY A 339 -31.23 2.50 -1.44
C GLY A 339 -30.46 3.18 -0.32
N ASN A 340 -30.30 2.52 0.84
CA ASN A 340 -29.52 3.04 1.96
C ASN A 340 -28.03 3.15 1.60
N LEU A 341 -27.33 4.11 2.22
CA LEU A 341 -25.88 4.23 2.12
C LEU A 341 -25.21 3.44 3.24
N GLU A 342 -24.33 2.53 2.88
CA GLU A 342 -23.59 1.66 3.79
C GLU A 342 -22.10 2.06 3.75
N ALA A 343 -21.52 2.41 4.89
CA ALA A 343 -20.14 2.87 4.99
C ALA A 343 -19.28 1.89 5.80
N LEU A 344 -18.18 1.42 5.22
CA LEU A 344 -17.14 0.68 5.93
C LEU A 344 -15.92 1.60 6.12
N SER A 345 -15.55 1.89 7.35
CA SER A 345 -14.38 2.70 7.70
C SER A 345 -13.22 1.83 8.15
N ILE A 346 -12.05 2.07 7.55
CA ILE A 346 -10.77 1.46 7.89
C ILE A 346 -9.85 2.55 8.42
N LEU A 347 -9.52 2.47 9.71
CA LEU A 347 -8.59 3.39 10.38
C LEU A 347 -7.16 3.09 9.94
N ILE A 348 -6.30 4.11 9.87
CA ILE A 348 -4.92 4.01 9.38
C ILE A 348 -3.95 4.44 10.47
N GLU A 349 -3.04 3.55 10.85
CA GLU A 349 -1.97 3.81 11.82
C GLU A 349 -0.61 3.83 11.12
N ALA A 350 0.09 4.95 11.22
CA ALA A 350 1.40 5.17 10.64
C ALA A 350 2.50 4.94 11.67
N GLY A 351 3.59 4.28 11.27
CA GLY A 351 4.81 4.22 12.09
C GLY A 351 4.70 3.40 13.39
N GLY A 352 3.69 2.54 13.52
CA GLY A 352 3.42 1.81 14.76
C GLY A 352 4.62 1.03 15.32
N ASP A 353 4.93 1.30 16.60
CA ASP A 353 5.84 0.54 17.46
C ASP A 353 5.25 -0.85 17.76
N VAL A 354 5.49 -1.82 16.89
CA VAL A 354 5.47 -3.23 17.33
C VAL A 354 6.85 -3.82 17.15
N VAL A 355 7.56 -3.83 18.28
CA VAL A 355 8.68 -4.74 18.54
C VAL A 355 8.15 -6.17 18.33
N GLY A 356 8.31 -6.73 17.14
CA GLY A 356 8.03 -8.15 16.88
C GLY A 356 7.48 -8.51 15.50
N GLU A 357 6.77 -7.62 14.80
CA GLU A 357 6.23 -7.92 13.45
C GLU A 357 6.24 -6.63 12.58
N MET A 358 7.11 -6.60 11.57
CA MET A 358 7.07 -5.67 10.42
C MET A 358 7.03 -4.15 10.69
N GLY A 359 7.65 -3.65 11.76
CA GLY A 359 7.71 -2.20 12.07
C GLY A 359 8.52 -1.29 11.11
N ARG A 360 8.73 -1.66 9.84
CA ARG A 360 9.45 -0.84 8.82
C ARG A 360 9.05 -1.10 7.37
N GLU A 361 8.05 -1.95 7.11
CA GLU A 361 7.69 -2.29 5.74
C GLU A 361 6.46 -1.48 5.34
N ASP A 362 6.54 -0.81 4.19
CA ASP A 362 5.39 -0.17 3.56
C ASP A 362 4.28 -1.22 3.40
N ASN A 363 3.03 -0.83 3.59
CA ASN A 363 1.91 -1.67 3.17
C ASN A 363 1.93 -1.73 1.64
N PRO A 364 2.34 -2.85 1.02
CA PRO A 364 2.55 -2.91 -0.42
C PRO A 364 1.23 -2.76 -1.19
N HIS A 365 0.11 -3.09 -0.55
CA HIS A 365 -1.21 -3.03 -1.16
C HIS A 365 -1.79 -1.62 -1.13
N PHE A 366 -1.57 -0.89 -0.03
CA PHE A 366 -1.89 0.53 0.06
C PHE A 366 -0.97 1.37 -0.83
N GLN A 367 0.30 0.96 -1.03
CA GLN A 367 1.22 1.64 -1.92
C GLN A 367 0.68 1.72 -3.36
N VAL A 368 0.01 0.67 -3.84
CA VAL A 368 -0.60 0.66 -5.18
C VAL A 368 -1.63 1.79 -5.33
N LEU A 369 -2.39 2.07 -4.28
CA LEU A 369 -3.37 3.15 -4.27
C LEU A 369 -2.69 4.52 -4.23
N LEU A 370 -1.67 4.69 -3.39
CA LEU A 370 -0.90 5.93 -3.33
C LEU A 370 -0.21 6.24 -4.67
N ASP A 371 0.39 5.25 -5.31
CA ASP A 371 1.02 5.39 -6.63
C ASP A 371 0.00 5.75 -7.72
N PHE A 372 -1.24 5.26 -7.59
CA PHE A 372 -2.33 5.63 -8.50
C PHE A 372 -2.69 7.11 -8.38
N PHE A 373 -2.82 7.62 -7.15
CA PHE A 373 -3.05 9.05 -6.91
C PHE A 373 -1.82 9.91 -7.24
N GLN A 374 -0.60 9.41 -7.04
CA GLN A 374 0.62 10.12 -7.41
C GLN A 374 0.66 10.44 -8.90
N ARG A 375 0.23 9.51 -9.77
CA ARG A 375 0.16 9.80 -11.20
C ARG A 375 -0.83 10.93 -11.51
N LYS A 376 -2.01 10.92 -10.89
CA LYS A 376 -2.99 12.01 -11.06
C LYS A 376 -2.43 13.35 -10.58
N PHE A 377 -1.78 13.35 -9.42
CA PHE A 377 -1.10 14.51 -8.85
C PHE A 377 -0.05 15.09 -9.82
N ASP A 378 0.82 14.23 -10.36
CA ASP A 378 1.88 14.64 -11.29
C ASP A 378 1.32 15.15 -12.62
N GLU A 379 0.24 14.55 -13.12
CA GLU A 379 -0.48 14.98 -14.32
C GLU A 379 -1.06 16.38 -14.18
N ASP A 380 -1.73 16.66 -13.05
CA ASP A 380 -2.33 17.96 -12.75
C ASP A 380 -1.26 19.05 -12.57
N ALA A 381 -0.22 18.75 -11.79
CA ALA A 381 0.93 19.63 -11.64
C ALA A 381 1.60 19.93 -12.99
N GLY A 382 1.73 18.92 -13.85
CA GLY A 382 2.24 19.05 -15.22
C GLY A 382 1.39 19.97 -16.11
N LEU A 383 0.05 19.91 -15.99
CA LEU A 383 -0.86 20.83 -16.67
C LEU A 383 -0.65 22.28 -16.21
N CYS A 384 -0.51 22.49 -14.91
CA CYS A 384 -0.26 23.81 -14.36
C CYS A 384 1.09 24.41 -14.86
N LEU A 385 2.17 23.62 -14.83
CA LEU A 385 3.48 24.04 -15.34
C LEU A 385 3.40 24.47 -16.82
N ARG A 386 2.62 23.76 -17.65
CA ARG A 386 2.40 24.13 -19.05
C ARG A 386 1.63 25.45 -19.19
N ARG A 387 0.60 25.69 -18.37
CA ARG A 387 -0.17 26.96 -18.36
C ARG A 387 0.71 28.14 -17.97
N GLN A 388 1.47 28.01 -16.89
CA GLN A 388 2.38 29.07 -16.42
C GLN A 388 3.43 29.42 -17.48
N ARG A 389 4.00 28.43 -18.18
CA ARG A 389 4.93 28.66 -19.30
C ARG A 389 4.27 29.41 -20.45
N ARG A 390 3.04 29.03 -20.85
CA ARG A 390 2.28 29.73 -21.90
C ARG A 390 1.96 31.18 -21.53
N ALA A 391 1.52 31.42 -20.29
CA ALA A 391 1.25 32.77 -19.79
C ALA A 391 2.51 33.64 -19.86
N ARG A 392 3.66 33.15 -19.36
CA ARG A 392 4.94 33.86 -19.44
C ARG A 392 5.34 34.19 -20.88
N ALA A 393 5.20 33.24 -21.82
CA ALA A 393 5.52 33.46 -23.22
C ALA A 393 4.70 34.61 -23.84
N LEU A 394 3.41 34.72 -23.50
CA LEU A 394 2.54 35.80 -23.97
C LEU A 394 2.93 37.18 -23.40
N PHE A 395 3.47 37.23 -22.18
CA PHE A 395 3.95 38.50 -21.58
C PHE A 395 5.26 38.98 -22.22
N PHE A 396 6.16 38.08 -22.64
CA PHE A 396 7.40 38.45 -23.30
C PHE A 396 7.19 38.96 -24.74
N ASP A 397 6.18 38.46 -25.47
CA ASP A 397 5.91 38.88 -26.86
C ASP A 397 5.30 40.30 -26.95
N ARG A 398 4.71 40.80 -25.85
CA ARG A 398 4.18 42.18 -25.77
C ARG A 398 5.22 43.24 -25.37
N GLY A 399 6.41 42.83 -24.93
CA GLY A 399 7.47 43.73 -24.45
C GLY A 399 8.49 44.17 -25.51
N GLY A 400 8.44 43.62 -26.73
CA GLY A 400 9.46 43.86 -27.78
C GLY A 400 9.18 45.00 -28.77
N GLY A 401 8.01 45.63 -28.72
CA GLY A 401 7.55 46.60 -29.73
C GLY A 401 7.66 48.06 -29.30
N GLY A 402 8.83 48.52 -28.84
CA GLY A 402 8.97 49.87 -28.32
C GLY A 402 10.37 50.45 -28.44
N GLY A 403 10.78 50.79 -29.67
CA GLY A 403 11.83 51.80 -29.87
C GLY A 403 12.91 51.44 -30.88
N ARG A 404 12.66 51.76 -32.15
CA ARG A 404 13.66 52.34 -33.07
C ARG A 404 12.96 52.92 -34.30
N GLY A 405 12.92 54.25 -34.35
CA GLY A 405 12.39 55.01 -35.47
C GLY A 405 13.45 55.27 -36.54
N GLY A 406 13.00 55.28 -37.80
CA GLY A 406 13.61 55.90 -38.97
C GLY A 406 14.75 55.11 -39.62
N ALA A 407 14.84 54.94 -40.94
CA ALA A 407 13.99 55.27 -42.08
C ALA A 407 14.55 54.43 -43.26
N GLU A 408 13.69 53.99 -44.19
CA GLU A 408 13.91 53.92 -45.65
C GLU A 408 12.92 52.93 -46.31
N GLU A 409 11.87 53.53 -46.86
CA GLU A 409 11.37 53.35 -48.23
C GLU A 409 11.89 52.15 -49.05
N MET A 410 11.01 51.20 -49.42
CA MET A 410 10.48 51.09 -50.80
C MET A 410 9.69 49.79 -51.06
N ASN A 411 8.56 50.02 -51.71
CA ASN A 411 7.88 49.21 -52.72
C ASN A 411 6.87 48.11 -52.38
N ALA A 412 5.67 48.40 -52.88
CA ALA A 412 4.47 47.59 -52.90
C ALA A 412 4.52 46.49 -53.97
N ARG A 413 3.77 45.40 -53.74
CA ARG A 413 2.68 44.94 -54.64
C ARG A 413 1.93 43.72 -54.07
N SER A 414 0.61 43.92 -53.97
CA SER A 414 -0.49 43.03 -54.38
C SER A 414 -0.76 41.69 -53.67
N ALA A 415 -1.81 41.74 -52.85
CA ALA A 415 -2.95 40.82 -52.67
C ALA A 415 -2.96 39.43 -53.36
N ALA A 416 -3.25 38.38 -52.59
CA ALA A 416 -4.45 37.52 -52.74
C ALA A 416 -4.53 36.44 -51.63
N VAL A 417 -5.76 36.11 -51.25
CA VAL A 417 -6.25 35.07 -50.33
C VAL A 417 -5.86 33.64 -50.81
N PRO A 418 -5.66 32.62 -49.94
CA PRO A 418 -6.68 31.58 -49.83
C PRO A 418 -6.89 30.93 -48.44
N ARG A 419 -8.06 30.28 -48.35
CA ARG A 419 -8.64 29.42 -47.30
C ARG A 419 -7.88 28.10 -47.06
N ALA A 420 -8.06 27.61 -45.84
CA ALA A 420 -8.26 26.23 -45.35
C ALA A 420 -7.75 25.03 -46.17
N GLY A 421 -7.09 24.10 -45.47
CA GLY A 421 -6.95 22.71 -45.92
C GLY A 421 -5.89 21.92 -45.15
N SER A 422 -6.35 20.88 -44.45
CA SER A 422 -5.59 19.81 -43.79
C SER A 422 -4.67 19.03 -44.74
N SER A 423 -3.55 18.51 -44.22
CA SER A 423 -2.98 17.25 -44.73
C SER A 423 -2.05 16.55 -43.73
N SER A 424 -2.40 15.30 -43.48
CA SER A 424 -1.59 14.18 -43.01
C SER A 424 -0.34 13.93 -43.85
N PHE A 425 0.74 13.45 -43.23
CA PHE A 425 1.88 12.85 -43.91
C PHE A 425 1.96 11.35 -43.56
N ALA A 426 1.87 10.51 -44.60
CA ALA A 426 2.25 9.11 -44.59
C ALA A 426 3.67 8.97 -45.14
N ILE A 427 4.38 7.95 -44.66
CA ILE A 427 5.74 7.57 -45.03
C ILE A 427 5.62 6.40 -46.01
N ASP A 428 6.15 6.57 -47.22
CA ASP A 428 6.51 5.50 -48.15
C ASP A 428 8.03 5.27 -48.02
N ASP A 429 8.44 4.00 -47.98
CA ASP A 429 9.69 3.56 -48.60
C ASP A 429 9.51 2.10 -49.02
N ASP A 430 9.61 1.92 -50.34
CA ASP A 430 9.43 0.70 -51.11
C ASP A 430 10.80 0.42 -51.74
N ASP A 431 11.37 -0.77 -51.56
CA ASP A 431 12.36 -1.26 -52.53
C ASP A 431 12.41 -2.79 -52.59
N ASN A 432 12.09 -3.29 -53.77
CA ASN A 432 11.89 -4.67 -54.14
C ASN A 432 12.86 -4.99 -55.29
N ARG A 433 13.72 -6.01 -55.15
CA ARG A 433 14.51 -6.55 -56.28
C ARG A 433 14.62 -8.07 -56.25
N ASN A 434 13.89 -8.67 -57.19
CA ASN A 434 14.19 -9.76 -58.13
C ASN A 434 14.73 -11.14 -57.66
N ASN A 435 14.01 -12.16 -58.13
CA ASN A 435 14.38 -13.57 -58.26
C ASN A 435 15.28 -13.84 -59.49
N GLY A 436 16.08 -14.92 -59.42
CA GLY A 436 16.55 -15.66 -60.60
C GLY A 436 17.84 -16.47 -60.43
N ASP A 437 17.66 -17.78 -60.17
CA ASP A 437 18.45 -18.95 -60.62
C ASP A 437 19.90 -19.19 -60.11
N GLN A 438 20.11 -20.28 -59.36
CA GLN A 438 20.64 -21.56 -59.87
C GLN A 438 20.90 -22.57 -58.72
N GLU A 439 20.42 -23.79 -58.92
CA GLU A 439 20.78 -25.03 -58.22
C GLU A 439 22.32 -25.23 -58.27
N GLU A 440 23.02 -25.76 -57.28
CA GLU A 440 23.12 -27.19 -56.98
C GLU A 440 24.23 -27.35 -55.90
N GLU A 441 23.95 -27.92 -54.73
CA GLU A 441 24.87 -28.88 -54.06
C GLU A 441 24.22 -29.52 -52.81
N ALA A 442 23.79 -30.76 -53.04
CA ALA A 442 23.99 -31.95 -52.20
C ALA A 442 23.75 -31.88 -50.67
N ALA A 443 22.63 -32.50 -50.29
CA ALA A 443 22.59 -33.67 -49.44
C ALA A 443 23.26 -33.59 -48.05
N ASP A 444 22.49 -33.18 -47.04
CA ASP A 444 22.29 -34.03 -45.86
C ASP A 444 21.08 -33.58 -45.04
N ARG A 445 20.45 -34.50 -44.32
CA ARG A 445 19.31 -34.33 -43.37
C ARG A 445 17.89 -34.33 -43.95
N ARG A 446 17.50 -35.49 -44.46
CA ARG A 446 16.13 -35.98 -44.22
C ARG A 446 16.07 -36.56 -42.79
N GLU A 447 15.44 -35.85 -41.87
CA GLU A 447 14.59 -36.41 -40.82
C GLU A 447 13.95 -35.28 -40.00
N ASN A 448 12.64 -35.42 -39.74
CA ASN A 448 11.80 -34.59 -38.85
C ASN A 448 11.12 -33.34 -39.43
N ALA A 449 10.30 -33.50 -40.47
CA ALA A 449 9.13 -32.62 -40.61
C ALA A 449 8.09 -32.99 -39.52
N PRO A 450 7.68 -32.07 -38.64
CA PRO A 450 6.67 -32.37 -37.61
C PRO A 450 5.37 -32.78 -38.29
N SER A 451 4.76 -33.90 -37.88
CA SER A 451 3.45 -34.32 -38.40
C SER A 451 2.43 -33.19 -38.24
N LEU A 452 1.45 -33.11 -39.15
CA LEU A 452 0.35 -32.15 -39.10
C LEU A 452 -0.34 -32.14 -37.71
N VAL A 453 -0.38 -33.31 -37.06
CA VAL A 453 -0.87 -33.51 -35.69
C VAL A 453 0.02 -32.78 -34.66
N LYS A 454 1.35 -32.86 -34.79
CA LYS A 454 2.30 -32.17 -33.91
C LYS A 454 2.22 -30.64 -34.07
N PHE A 455 1.99 -30.15 -35.29
CA PHE A 455 1.74 -28.73 -35.56
C PHE A 455 0.40 -28.25 -34.96
N LEU A 456 -0.67 -29.02 -35.14
CA LEU A 456 -2.00 -28.70 -34.60
C LEU A 456 -2.00 -28.74 -33.06
N TYR A 457 -1.33 -29.73 -32.47
CA TYR A 457 -1.17 -29.85 -31.03
C TYR A 457 -0.38 -28.68 -30.45
N ARG A 458 0.69 -28.24 -31.14
CA ARG A 458 1.44 -27.03 -30.75
C ARG A 458 0.54 -25.80 -30.80
N LYS A 459 -0.24 -25.61 -31.87
CA LYS A 459 -1.14 -24.46 -32.01
C LYS A 459 -2.27 -24.44 -30.97
N ILE A 460 -2.83 -25.61 -30.62
CA ILE A 460 -3.84 -25.73 -29.56
C ILE A 460 -3.23 -25.48 -28.18
N ARG A 461 -2.05 -26.04 -27.91
CA ARG A 461 -1.31 -25.83 -26.66
C ARG A 461 -0.91 -24.37 -26.50
N ASP A 462 -0.33 -23.73 -27.51
CA ASP A 462 0.08 -22.33 -27.46
C ASP A 462 -1.16 -21.40 -27.27
N ARG A 463 -2.32 -21.77 -27.83
CA ARG A 463 -3.59 -21.07 -27.59
C ARG A 463 -4.16 -21.31 -26.18
N PHE A 464 -3.99 -22.51 -25.63
CA PHE A 464 -4.39 -22.81 -24.27
C PHE A 464 -3.46 -22.15 -23.25
N GLU A 465 -2.14 -22.20 -23.45
CA GLU A 465 -1.12 -21.53 -22.65
C GLU A 465 -1.32 -20.02 -22.67
N SER A 466 -1.61 -19.41 -23.83
CA SER A 466 -1.94 -17.98 -23.89
C SER A 466 -3.26 -17.64 -23.19
N LEU A 467 -4.30 -18.48 -23.29
CA LEU A 467 -5.55 -18.26 -22.53
C LEU A 467 -5.35 -18.44 -21.03
N VAL A 468 -4.53 -19.40 -20.60
CA VAL A 468 -4.19 -19.64 -19.19
C VAL A 468 -3.30 -18.51 -18.66
N ALA A 469 -2.28 -18.09 -19.42
CA ALA A 469 -1.44 -16.94 -19.09
C ALA A 469 -2.28 -15.66 -18.98
N ARG A 470 -3.17 -15.39 -19.95
CA ARG A 470 -4.08 -14.24 -19.90
C ARG A 470 -5.03 -14.31 -18.71
N ARG A 471 -5.49 -15.49 -18.30
CA ARG A 471 -6.34 -15.69 -17.12
C ARG A 471 -5.57 -15.59 -15.79
N LEU A 472 -4.27 -15.87 -15.81
CA LEU A 472 -3.34 -15.66 -14.68
C LEU A 472 -2.96 -14.18 -14.55
N GLU A 473 -2.69 -13.49 -15.67
CA GLU A 473 -2.49 -12.04 -15.75
C GLU A 473 -3.77 -11.29 -15.31
N GLU A 474 -4.94 -11.68 -15.81
CA GLU A 474 -6.26 -11.14 -15.38
C GLU A 474 -6.55 -11.37 -13.88
N LYS A 475 -5.85 -12.30 -13.20
CA LYS A 475 -5.94 -12.54 -11.75
C LYS A 475 -4.91 -11.76 -10.92
N LEU A 476 -3.79 -11.34 -11.53
CA LEU A 476 -2.67 -10.68 -10.85
C LEU A 476 -2.80 -9.15 -10.83
N ASP A 477 -3.70 -8.55 -11.62
CA ASP A 477 -3.82 -7.09 -11.78
C ASP A 477 -5.12 -6.46 -11.21
N ARG A 478 -5.90 -7.25 -10.45
CA ARG A 478 -7.10 -6.73 -9.77
C ARG A 478 -6.71 -6.15 -8.42
N TRP A 479 -7.01 -4.87 -8.18
CA TRP A 479 -6.78 -4.26 -6.88
C TRP A 479 -8.03 -4.37 -6.01
N ASN A 480 -7.90 -5.02 -4.85
CA ASN A 480 -8.99 -5.23 -3.91
C ASN A 480 -8.88 -4.28 -2.72
N PRO A 481 -9.73 -3.25 -2.55
CA PRO A 481 -9.59 -2.31 -1.45
C PRO A 481 -9.68 -2.95 -0.06
N MET A 482 -10.34 -4.11 0.03
CA MET A 482 -10.52 -4.90 1.26
C MET A 482 -9.63 -6.14 1.27
N GLU A 483 -8.40 -6.02 0.76
CA GLU A 483 -7.46 -7.15 0.77
C GLU A 483 -7.17 -7.59 2.21
N PRO A 484 -7.39 -8.88 2.53
CA PRO A 484 -7.08 -9.43 3.83
C PRO A 484 -5.63 -9.18 4.24
N TRP A 485 -5.37 -9.06 5.54
CA TRP A 485 -4.03 -8.88 6.14
C TRP A 485 -3.39 -7.50 5.92
N TYR A 486 -3.64 -6.86 4.78
CA TYR A 486 -3.14 -5.53 4.47
C TYR A 486 -4.10 -4.45 4.93
N ASN A 487 -5.24 -4.31 4.25
CA ASN A 487 -6.20 -3.24 4.50
C ASN A 487 -7.32 -3.70 5.45
N TYR A 488 -7.88 -4.89 5.18
CA TYR A 488 -9.00 -5.45 5.95
C TYR A 488 -8.46 -6.45 6.99
N ARG A 489 -8.00 -5.92 8.13
CA ARG A 489 -7.27 -6.68 9.18
C ARG A 489 -8.15 -7.31 10.24
N SER A 490 -9.44 -6.97 10.30
CA SER A 490 -10.40 -7.53 11.25
C SER A 490 -11.76 -7.69 10.59
N VAL A 491 -12.52 -8.67 11.06
CA VAL A 491 -13.96 -8.85 10.73
C VAL A 491 -14.88 -8.26 11.80
N HIS A 492 -14.29 -7.70 12.86
CA HIS A 492 -14.98 -7.07 13.98
C HIS A 492 -15.00 -5.56 13.79
N PHE A 493 -16.04 -4.92 14.30
CA PHE A 493 -16.28 -3.51 14.05
C PHE A 493 -17.28 -2.92 15.05
N TRP A 494 -17.30 -1.60 15.11
CA TRP A 494 -18.35 -0.79 15.70
C TRP A 494 -19.40 -0.46 14.65
N GLY A 495 -20.68 -0.56 15.00
CA GLY A 495 -21.79 -0.26 14.11
C GLY A 495 -22.71 0.82 14.67
N TYR A 496 -23.15 1.74 13.82
CA TYR A 496 -24.14 2.78 14.18
C TYR A 496 -24.79 3.41 12.94
N SER A 497 -25.93 4.09 13.13
CA SER A 497 -26.58 4.90 12.10
C SER A 497 -26.22 6.38 12.26
N GLY A 498 -25.70 6.99 11.20
CA GLY A 498 -25.12 8.34 11.20
C GLY A 498 -25.36 9.10 9.89
N SER A 499 -24.39 9.96 9.55
CA SER A 499 -24.40 10.83 8.37
C SER A 499 -23.15 10.63 7.51
N ILE A 500 -23.11 11.25 6.32
CA ILE A 500 -21.83 11.57 5.68
C ILE A 500 -21.10 12.64 6.50
N THR A 501 -19.77 12.69 6.38
CA THR A 501 -18.88 13.52 7.23
C THR A 501 -18.46 14.84 6.58
N GLU A 502 -19.21 15.27 5.58
CA GLU A 502 -19.01 16.52 4.84
C GLU A 502 -20.36 17.07 4.40
N PRO A 503 -20.48 18.37 4.06
CA PRO A 503 -21.70 18.94 3.50
C PRO A 503 -22.20 18.13 2.29
N PRO A 504 -23.52 17.83 2.21
CA PRO A 504 -24.62 18.36 3.03
C PRO A 504 -24.89 17.59 4.34
N CYS A 505 -23.98 16.74 4.83
CA CYS A 505 -24.10 16.00 6.08
C CYS A 505 -25.41 15.20 6.22
N PHE A 506 -25.98 14.74 5.10
CA PHE A 506 -27.24 14.00 5.11
C PHE A 506 -27.13 12.73 5.96
N GLN A 507 -28.24 12.38 6.61
CA GLN A 507 -28.34 11.23 7.51
C GLN A 507 -28.79 9.96 6.76
N GLY A 508 -28.80 8.83 7.45
CA GLY A 508 -29.20 7.54 6.87
C GLY A 508 -28.01 6.73 6.36
N VAL A 509 -26.82 7.01 6.89
CA VAL A 509 -25.60 6.23 6.60
C VAL A 509 -25.40 5.19 7.69
N ASN A 510 -25.32 3.93 7.32
CA ASN A 510 -25.05 2.83 8.25
C ASN A 510 -23.55 2.55 8.29
N TRP A 511 -22.89 2.99 9.35
CA TRP A 511 -21.44 2.89 9.53
C TRP A 511 -21.03 1.56 10.15
N ARG A 512 -19.96 0.95 9.61
CA ARG A 512 -19.14 -0.09 10.23
C ARG A 512 -17.71 0.43 10.32
N VAL A 513 -17.21 0.67 11.53
CA VAL A 513 -15.83 1.13 11.76
C VAL A 513 -15.00 -0.04 12.28
N LEU A 514 -14.05 -0.51 11.48
CA LEU A 514 -13.19 -1.64 11.86
C LEU A 514 -12.40 -1.32 13.12
N ASP A 515 -12.32 -2.28 14.04
CA ASP A 515 -11.69 -2.08 15.35
C ASP A 515 -10.17 -2.37 15.37
N VAL A 516 -9.62 -2.74 14.21
CA VAL A 516 -8.18 -2.94 14.00
C VAL A 516 -7.74 -2.06 12.84
N PRO A 517 -6.80 -1.12 13.04
CA PRO A 517 -6.34 -0.24 11.98
C PRO A 517 -5.48 -0.99 10.96
N MET A 518 -5.56 -0.56 9.71
CA MET A 518 -4.54 -0.80 8.69
C MET A 518 -3.24 -0.13 9.13
N ARG A 519 -2.12 -0.80 8.91
CA ARG A 519 -0.79 -0.24 9.21
C ARG A 519 -0.10 0.24 7.94
N ILE A 520 0.56 1.38 8.01
CA ILE A 520 1.38 1.95 6.94
C ILE A 520 2.70 2.48 7.50
N SER A 521 3.69 2.68 6.62
CA SER A 521 4.94 3.32 7.03
C SER A 521 4.77 4.84 7.15
N MET A 522 5.67 5.50 7.88
CA MET A 522 5.71 6.97 7.87
C MET A 522 5.99 7.55 6.48
N ARG A 523 6.70 6.82 5.61
CA ARG A 523 6.93 7.23 4.22
C ARG A 523 5.61 7.31 3.44
N GLN A 524 4.76 6.30 3.60
CA GLN A 524 3.42 6.27 2.99
C GLN A 524 2.52 7.36 3.55
N TYR A 525 2.63 7.64 4.86
CA TYR A 525 1.86 8.71 5.48
C TYR A 525 2.27 10.09 4.97
N ILE A 526 3.57 10.34 4.84
CA ILE A 526 4.10 11.57 4.23
C ILE A 526 3.63 11.68 2.78
N GLN A 527 3.67 10.61 2.00
CA GLN A 527 3.15 10.60 0.63
C GLN A 527 1.66 10.96 0.60
N LEU A 528 0.84 10.38 1.48
CA LEU A 528 -0.58 10.71 1.61
C LEU A 528 -0.78 12.21 1.93
N LYS A 529 -0.03 12.76 2.87
CA LYS A 529 -0.05 14.20 3.20
C LYS A 529 0.32 15.06 2.00
N THR A 530 1.40 14.75 1.28
CA THR A 530 1.79 15.46 0.07
C THR A 530 0.69 15.45 -0.98
N LEU A 531 0.11 14.28 -1.27
CA LEU A 531 -0.98 14.14 -2.24
C LEU A 531 -2.19 15.00 -1.86
N MET A 532 -2.51 15.10 -0.57
CA MET A 532 -3.67 15.85 -0.07
C MET A 532 -3.42 17.37 0.04
N PHE A 533 -2.24 17.76 0.51
CA PHE A 533 -1.96 19.11 0.99
C PHE A 533 -1.21 19.97 -0.04
N ASP A 534 -0.42 19.34 -0.92
CA ASP A 534 0.36 20.05 -1.95
C ASP A 534 -0.26 20.01 -3.33
N HIS A 535 -1.40 19.34 -3.49
CA HIS A 535 -2.06 19.24 -4.78
C HIS A 535 -2.53 20.61 -5.27
N VAL A 536 -2.40 20.82 -6.58
CA VAL A 536 -2.82 22.05 -7.25
C VAL A 536 -3.89 21.74 -8.29
N ASP A 537 -4.90 22.60 -8.36
CA ASP A 537 -5.95 22.48 -9.34
C ASP A 537 -5.36 22.74 -10.76
N PRO A 538 -5.58 21.84 -11.73
CA PRO A 538 -4.97 21.95 -13.05
C PRO A 538 -5.50 23.15 -13.86
N ASP A 539 -6.66 23.70 -13.47
CA ASP A 539 -7.28 24.83 -14.14
C ASP A 539 -6.78 26.18 -13.60
N THR A 540 -6.78 26.32 -12.28
CA THR A 540 -6.48 27.58 -11.58
C THR A 540 -5.03 27.68 -11.12
N CYS A 541 -4.29 26.56 -11.08
CA CYS A 541 -2.94 26.46 -10.51
C CYS A 541 -2.85 26.82 -9.00
N GLN A 542 -3.98 26.91 -8.30
CA GLN A 542 -4.01 27.17 -6.86
C GLN A 542 -3.97 25.85 -6.09
N ARG A 543 -3.42 25.86 -4.87
CA ARG A 543 -3.49 24.70 -3.97
C ARG A 543 -4.96 24.37 -3.72
N THR A 544 -5.30 23.08 -3.79
CA THR A 544 -6.69 22.65 -3.57
C THR A 544 -7.01 22.46 -2.10
N SER A 545 -6.03 22.11 -1.27
CA SER A 545 -6.31 21.62 0.09
C SER A 545 -7.05 22.60 0.99
N THR A 546 -7.90 22.08 1.87
CA THR A 546 -8.69 22.82 2.88
C THR A 546 -8.38 22.36 4.32
N HIS A 547 -7.22 21.73 4.50
CA HIS A 547 -6.78 21.22 5.79
C HIS A 547 -6.49 22.34 6.80
N PHE A 548 -6.62 21.99 8.06
CA PHE A 548 -6.25 22.81 9.22
C PHE A 548 -5.52 21.92 10.22
N GLU A 549 -4.41 22.40 10.80
CA GLU A 549 -3.52 21.63 11.68
C GLU A 549 -3.16 20.26 11.08
N GLU A 550 -2.81 20.25 9.79
CA GLU A 550 -2.49 19.04 9.02
C GLU A 550 -3.60 17.97 9.05
N SER A 551 -4.86 18.40 9.15
CA SER A 551 -6.02 17.53 9.21
C SER A 551 -7.14 18.00 8.28
N ASN A 552 -7.81 17.04 7.65
CA ASN A 552 -9.07 17.22 6.94
C ASN A 552 -10.16 16.32 7.57
N ALA A 553 -10.08 16.12 8.88
CA ALA A 553 -11.01 15.30 9.63
C ALA A 553 -12.07 16.19 10.29
N ARG A 554 -13.36 15.92 10.02
CA ARG A 554 -14.45 16.62 10.71
C ARG A 554 -14.35 16.31 12.22
N PRO A 555 -14.57 17.30 13.11
CA PRO A 555 -14.65 17.04 14.55
C PRO A 555 -15.69 15.97 14.89
N VAL A 556 -15.44 15.21 15.96
CA VAL A 556 -16.42 14.22 16.46
C VAL A 556 -17.72 14.91 16.85
N GLN A 557 -18.83 14.34 16.42
CA GLN A 557 -20.15 14.91 16.58
C GLN A 557 -20.81 14.39 17.85
N PRO A 558 -21.55 15.24 18.60
CA PRO A 558 -22.25 14.81 19.79
C PRO A 558 -23.34 13.80 19.43
N TRP A 559 -23.61 12.90 20.38
CA TRP A 559 -24.58 11.85 20.19
C TRP A 559 -25.90 12.21 20.87
N THR A 560 -26.94 12.52 20.08
CA THR A 560 -28.29 12.79 20.59
C THR A 560 -29.28 11.66 20.37
N GLU A 561 -29.11 10.84 19.31
CA GLU A 561 -30.04 9.75 18.96
C GLU A 561 -29.36 8.53 18.27
N GLY A 562 -29.97 7.33 18.44
CA GLY A 562 -29.64 6.08 17.74
C GLY A 562 -28.51 5.26 18.37
N GLY A 563 -28.60 3.94 18.46
CA GLY A 563 -27.60 3.13 19.17
C GLY A 563 -26.25 2.96 18.47
N VAL A 564 -25.27 2.57 19.29
CA VAL A 564 -23.94 2.10 18.92
C VAL A 564 -23.79 0.68 19.46
N TYR A 565 -23.50 -0.25 18.57
CA TYR A 565 -23.16 -1.64 18.91
C TYR A 565 -21.72 -1.94 18.51
N ARG A 566 -21.17 -3.01 19.08
CA ARG A 566 -19.87 -3.54 18.68
C ARG A 566 -20.01 -5.02 18.44
N CYS A 567 -19.65 -5.46 17.25
CA CYS A 567 -19.59 -6.86 16.91
C CYS A 567 -18.19 -7.39 17.13
N ARG A 568 -18.08 -8.33 18.05
CA ARG A 568 -16.86 -8.91 18.59
C ARG A 568 -16.80 -10.39 18.23
N ARG A 569 -15.68 -11.01 18.56
CA ARG A 569 -15.48 -12.46 18.45
C ARG A 569 -16.54 -13.27 19.21
N SER A 570 -17.03 -12.77 20.35
CA SER A 570 -18.07 -13.43 21.14
C SER A 570 -19.39 -13.58 20.38
N ASP A 571 -19.63 -12.69 19.42
CA ASP A 571 -20.89 -12.56 18.70
C ASP A 571 -20.91 -13.46 17.46
N TYR A 572 -19.83 -13.42 16.67
CA TYR A 572 -19.60 -14.35 15.56
C TYR A 572 -18.11 -14.61 15.32
N THR A 573 -17.82 -15.70 14.63
CA THR A 573 -16.48 -16.04 14.13
C THR A 573 -16.45 -15.98 12.62
N SER A 574 -15.26 -15.84 12.03
CA SER A 574 -15.12 -15.81 10.57
C SER A 574 -15.66 -17.09 9.92
N ASP A 575 -16.13 -17.01 8.67
CA ASP A 575 -16.65 -18.20 7.98
C ASP A 575 -15.55 -19.25 7.72
N MET A 576 -14.30 -18.82 7.55
CA MET A 576 -13.15 -19.74 7.48
C MET A 576 -12.99 -20.51 8.79
N GLU A 577 -13.12 -19.83 9.92
CA GLU A 577 -13.04 -20.45 11.24
C GLU A 577 -14.21 -21.40 11.48
N ARG A 578 -15.42 -21.01 11.08
CA ARG A 578 -16.61 -21.88 11.16
C ARG A 578 -16.44 -23.13 10.31
N ALA A 579 -15.94 -22.97 9.08
CA ALA A 579 -15.70 -24.08 8.15
C ALA A 579 -14.65 -25.05 8.70
N ALA A 580 -13.57 -24.53 9.28
CA ALA A 580 -12.49 -25.37 9.81
C ALA A 580 -12.81 -26.03 11.15
N SER A 581 -13.52 -25.34 12.04
CA SER A 581 -13.89 -25.88 13.35
C SER A 581 -15.09 -26.82 13.30
N GLY A 582 -15.90 -26.74 12.24
CA GLY A 582 -17.20 -27.41 12.15
C GLY A 582 -18.24 -26.90 13.16
N ARG A 583 -17.99 -25.74 13.80
CA ARG A 583 -18.83 -25.18 14.87
C ARG A 583 -19.32 -23.79 14.47
N ARG A 584 -20.54 -23.45 14.91
CA ARG A 584 -21.14 -22.14 14.65
C ARG A 584 -20.35 -20.98 15.28
N LYS A 585 -19.77 -21.20 16.46
CA LYS A 585 -18.93 -20.23 17.21
C LYS A 585 -17.43 -20.45 17.02
N GLY A 586 -17.00 -21.12 15.94
CA GLY A 586 -15.59 -21.35 15.69
C GLY A 586 -14.91 -22.30 16.70
N PHE A 587 -13.61 -22.14 16.87
CA PHE A 587 -12.82 -22.95 17.80
C PHE A 587 -13.04 -22.49 19.25
N VAL A 588 -13.13 -23.46 20.17
CA VAL A 588 -13.34 -23.20 21.62
C VAL A 588 -12.04 -22.85 22.34
N LEU A 589 -10.87 -23.23 21.79
CA LEU A 589 -9.56 -22.98 22.38
C LEU A 589 -8.63 -22.38 21.33
N GLU A 590 -7.90 -21.34 21.68
CA GLU A 590 -6.93 -20.64 20.81
C GLU A 590 -5.85 -21.59 20.27
N GLU A 591 -5.37 -22.52 21.10
CA GLU A 591 -4.39 -23.52 20.68
C GLU A 591 -4.89 -24.51 19.61
N LYS A 592 -6.21 -24.56 19.32
CA LYS A 592 -6.80 -25.49 18.34
C LYS A 592 -6.93 -24.90 16.94
N TRP A 593 -6.41 -23.70 16.71
CA TRP A 593 -6.56 -22.94 15.46
C TRP A 593 -5.58 -23.36 14.35
N TRP A 594 -4.78 -24.41 14.57
CA TRP A 594 -3.77 -24.85 13.64
C TRP A 594 -4.39 -25.29 12.30
N GLY A 595 -3.82 -24.80 11.19
CA GLY A 595 -4.15 -25.28 9.84
C GLY A 595 -5.23 -24.51 9.07
N VAL A 596 -5.63 -23.33 9.52
CA VAL A 596 -6.60 -22.47 8.81
C VAL A 596 -5.96 -21.11 8.58
N ASP A 597 -5.96 -20.66 7.32
CA ASP A 597 -5.54 -19.30 6.92
C ASP A 597 -6.62 -18.28 7.30
N ASN A 598 -7.07 -18.33 8.56
CA ASN A 598 -8.09 -17.43 9.12
C ASN A 598 -7.58 -15.99 8.98
N PHE A 599 -8.47 -15.01 8.71
CA PHE A 599 -8.16 -13.58 8.90
C PHE A 599 -7.33 -13.40 10.18
N PRO A 600 -6.31 -12.51 10.18
CA PRO A 600 -5.42 -12.39 11.32
C PRO A 600 -6.28 -12.18 12.54
N TYR A 601 -6.10 -13.05 13.53
CA TYR A 601 -6.65 -12.77 14.83
C TYR A 601 -5.78 -11.72 15.49
N VAL A 602 -6.01 -10.48 15.06
CA VAL A 602 -5.47 -9.33 15.75
C VAL A 602 -6.42 -9.09 16.91
N TYR A 603 -5.92 -9.24 18.12
CA TYR A 603 -6.62 -8.74 19.28
C TYR A 603 -6.93 -7.25 19.03
N PRO A 604 -8.19 -6.83 19.18
CA PRO A 604 -8.52 -5.42 19.00
C PRO A 604 -7.69 -4.58 19.96
N GLU A 605 -7.35 -3.36 19.54
CA GLU A 605 -6.45 -2.49 20.29
C GLU A 605 -6.97 -2.18 21.71
N PHE A 606 -8.30 -2.14 21.88
CA PHE A 606 -8.95 -1.84 23.14
C PHE A 606 -9.55 -3.12 23.75
N PRO A 607 -9.07 -3.54 24.94
CA PRO A 607 -9.62 -4.68 25.66
C PRO A 607 -11.04 -4.41 26.16
N GLU A 608 -11.73 -5.47 26.57
CA GLU A 608 -13.09 -5.39 27.09
C GLU A 608 -13.16 -4.44 28.29
N ALA A 609 -14.05 -3.43 28.24
CA ALA A 609 -14.51 -2.77 29.45
C ALA A 609 -15.22 -3.84 30.29
N GLY A 610 -14.61 -4.24 31.41
CA GLY A 610 -15.05 -5.34 32.27
C GLY A 610 -16.25 -5.02 33.14
#